data_AF-A0A822FWM6-F1
#
_entry.id   AF-A0A822FWM6-F1
#
_cell.length_a   1.000
_cell.length_b   1.000
_cell.length_c   1.000
_cell.angle_alpha   90.00
_cell.angle_beta   90.00
_cell.angle_gamma   90.00
#
_symmetry.space_group_name_H-M   'P 1'
#
loop_
_entity.id
_entity.type
_entity.pdbx_description
1 polymer ?
#
loop_
_entity_poly.entity_id
_entity_poly.type
_entity_poly.pdbx_seq_one_letter_code
_entity_poly.pdbx_strand_id
1 'polypeptide(L)' 'TTDASKSGIGGTLQQVINGETKNLYYHSQVTSSTQRRYDPIELEALAIWLCFQRMRSYLLGRSIIIYTDHCPLCKMMQSS' A
#
# COMPACT_ATOMS: atom_id res chain seq x y z
N THR A 1 -3.54 4.35 3.36
CA THR A 1 -4.31 3.78 2.23
C THR A 1 -3.37 3.49 1.08
N THR A 2 -3.61 2.45 0.29
CA THR A 2 -2.82 2.12 -0.91
C THR A 2 -3.76 1.84 -2.09
N ASP A 3 -3.37 2.28 -3.28
CA ASP A 3 -4.06 2.04 -4.54
C ASP A 3 -3.05 1.61 -5.61
N ALA A 4 -3.43 0.64 -6.42
CA ALA A 4 -2.57 0.06 -7.44
C ALA A 4 -3.36 -0.19 -8.72
N SER A 5 -2.85 0.34 -9.81
CA SER A 5 -3.43 0.13 -11.14
C SER A 5 -2.34 -0.19 -12.15
N LYS A 6 -2.75 -0.66 -13.34
CA LYS A 6 -1.83 -0.83 -14.47
C LYS A 6 -1.20 0.49 -14.93
N SER A 7 -1.68 1.65 -14.50
CA SER A 7 -1.11 2.94 -14.89
C SER A 7 -0.13 3.48 -13.84
N GLY A 8 -0.36 3.20 -12.56
CA GLY A 8 0.44 3.72 -11.47
C GLY A 8 0.07 3.09 -10.13
N ILE A 9 1.01 3.20 -9.20
CA ILE A 9 0.90 2.74 -7.82
C ILE A 9 0.99 3.97 -6.92
N GLY A 10 0.06 4.09 -5.97
CA GLY A 10 0.00 5.18 -5.02
C GLY A 10 -0.30 4.70 -3.60
N GLY A 11 0.07 5.50 -2.62
CA GLY A 11 -0.35 5.26 -1.25
C GLY A 11 -0.05 6.41 -0.32
N THR A 12 -0.85 6.52 0.72
CA THR A 12 -0.80 7.60 1.72
C THR A 12 -0.66 7.00 3.10
N LEU A 13 0.31 7.51 3.87
CA LEU A 13 0.41 7.26 5.31
C LEU A 13 -0.39 8.31 6.05
N GLN A 14 -1.32 7.83 6.86
CA GLN A 14 -2.16 8.67 7.70
C GLN A 14 -1.97 8.26 9.15
N GLN A 15 -1.93 9.25 10.03
CA GLN A 15 -1.94 9.04 11.47
C GLN A 15 -3.04 9.90 12.09
N VAL A 16 -3.79 9.30 13.01
CA VAL A 16 -4.77 10.03 13.82
C VAL A 16 -4.04 10.63 15.02
N ILE A 17 -4.07 11.96 15.15
CA ILE A 17 -3.47 12.71 16.27
C ILE A 17 -4.58 13.59 16.83
N ASN A 18 -4.93 13.41 18.10
CA ASN A 18 -6.00 14.15 18.79
C ASN A 18 -7.36 14.08 18.06
N GLY A 19 -7.68 12.93 17.47
CA GLY A 19 -8.93 12.73 16.71
C GLY A 19 -8.90 13.25 15.28
N GLU A 20 -7.84 13.95 14.86
CA GLU A 20 -7.68 14.43 13.49
C GLU A 20 -6.80 13.50 12.67
N THR A 21 -7.25 13.16 11.46
CA THR A 21 -6.45 12.41 10.50
C THR A 21 -5.43 13.33 9.83
N LYS A 22 -4.14 13.12 10.08
CA LYS A 22 -3.05 13.84 9.43
C LYS A 22 -2.34 12.94 8.43
N ASN A 23 -2.17 13.45 7.22
CA ASN A 23 -1.37 12.80 6.19
C ASN A 23 0.11 13.05 6.50
N LEU A 24 0.84 11.97 6.79
CA LEU A 24 2.27 12.02 7.10
C LEU A 24 3.13 11.92 5.83
N TYR A 25 2.67 11.17 4.85
CA TYR A 25 3.45 10.91 3.64
C TYR A 25 2.56 10.48 2.48
N TYR A 26 2.91 10.93 1.28
CA TYR A 26 2.31 10.50 0.03
C TYR A 26 3.37 9.86 -0.84
N HIS A 27 3.04 8.70 -1.39
CA HIS A 27 3.84 8.01 -2.39
C HIS A 27 3.04 7.85 -3.67
N SER A 28 3.64 8.14 -4.81
CA SER A 28 3.12 7.74 -6.12
C SER A 28 4.27 7.40 -7.05
N GLN A 29 4.09 6.36 -7.85
CA GLN A 29 5.02 6.00 -8.92
C GLN A 29 4.29 5.38 -10.10
N VAL A 30 4.82 5.59 -11.29
CA VAL A 30 4.32 4.96 -12.51
C VAL A 30 4.72 3.48 -12.52
N THR A 31 3.82 2.60 -12.94
CA THR A 31 4.12 1.18 -13.11
C THR A 31 5.06 0.96 -14.30
N SER A 32 6.12 0.18 -14.09
CA SER A 32 7.01 -0.23 -15.17
C SER A 32 6.31 -1.20 -16.12
N SER A 33 6.84 -1.35 -17.33
CA SER A 33 6.32 -2.31 -18.33
C SER A 33 6.22 -3.75 -17.81
N THR A 34 7.07 -4.12 -16.86
CA THR A 34 6.99 -5.41 -16.15
C THR A 34 5.87 -5.43 -15.12
N GLN A 35 5.74 -4.39 -14.31
CA GLN A 35 4.69 -4.29 -13.29
C GLN A 35 3.28 -4.26 -13.92
N ARG A 36 3.14 -3.69 -15.11
CA ARG A 36 1.86 -3.69 -15.85
C ARG A 36 1.34 -5.07 -16.23
N ARG A 37 2.22 -6.06 -16.29
CA ARG A 37 1.86 -7.46 -16.60
C ARG A 37 1.40 -8.25 -15.37
N TYR A 38 1.58 -7.70 -14.18
CA TYR A 38 1.15 -8.32 -12.94
C TYR A 38 -0.37 -8.26 -12.82
N ASP A 39 -0.91 -9.27 -12.15
CA ASP A 39 -2.33 -9.29 -11.81
C ASP A 39 -2.66 -8.17 -10.81
N PRO A 40 -3.91 -7.69 -10.75
CA PRO A 40 -4.31 -6.66 -9.80
C PRO A 40 -3.89 -6.97 -8.35
N ILE A 41 -3.96 -8.24 -7.94
CA ILE A 41 -3.51 -8.74 -6.63
C ILE A 41 -2.02 -8.45 -6.38
N GLU A 42 -1.18 -8.80 -7.35
CA GLU A 42 0.27 -8.62 -7.25
C GLU A 42 0.64 -7.14 -7.26
N LEU A 43 -0.10 -6.33 -8.02
CA LEU A 43 0.04 -4.87 -8.02
C LEU A 43 -0.28 -4.26 -6.65
N GLU A 44 -1.30 -4.73 -5.97
CA GLU A 44 -1.63 -4.28 -4.61
C GLU A 44 -0.59 -4.70 -3.58
N ALA A 45 -0.14 -5.95 -3.62
CA ALA A 45 0.94 -6.43 -2.75
C ALA A 45 2.22 -5.60 -2.97
N LEU A 46 2.53 -5.29 -4.23
CA LEU A 46 3.64 -4.42 -4.60
C LEU A 46 3.44 -2.99 -4.09
N ALA A 47 2.22 -2.44 -4.16
CA ALA A 47 1.91 -1.11 -3.64
C ALA A 47 2.11 -1.03 -2.13
N ILE A 48 1.62 -2.03 -1.39
CA ILE A 48 1.85 -2.16 0.05
C ILE A 48 3.35 -2.22 0.31
N TRP A 49 4.08 -3.13 -0.35
CA TRP A 49 5.51 -3.30 -0.14
C TRP A 49 6.31 -2.01 -0.43
N LEU A 50 6.01 -1.31 -1.53
CA LEU A 50 6.65 -0.05 -1.89
C LEU A 50 6.37 1.06 -0.87
N CYS A 51 5.13 1.17 -0.39
CA CYS A 51 4.77 2.10 0.68
C CYS A 51 5.51 1.75 1.97
N PHE A 52 5.53 0.47 2.36
CA PHE A 52 6.26 0.00 3.54
C PHE A 52 7.76 0.26 3.47
N GLN A 53 8.40 0.01 2.32
CA GLN A 53 9.83 0.26 2.13
C GLN A 53 10.14 1.74 2.31
N ARG A 54 9.34 2.63 1.71
CA ARG A 54 9.52 4.09 1.85
C ARG A 54 9.21 4.61 3.24
N MET A 55 8.21 4.02 3.90
CA MET A 55 7.74 4.44 5.21
C MET A 55 8.37 3.64 6.36
N ARG A 56 9.36 2.78 6.07
CA ARG A 56 9.93 1.84 7.04
C ARG A 56 10.40 2.54 8.32
N SER A 57 11.02 3.70 8.19
CA SER A 57 11.46 4.54 9.33
C SER A 57 10.30 5.04 10.20
N TYR A 58 9.11 5.25 9.63
CA TYR A 58 7.91 5.71 10.33
C TYR A 58 7.09 4.55 10.93
N LEU A 59 7.15 3.37 10.32
CA LEU A 59 6.35 2.20 10.70
C LEU A 59 7.07 1.26 11.69
N LEU A 60 8.41 1.29 11.73
CA LEU A 60 9.21 0.44 12.62
C LEU A 60 8.81 0.63 14.10
N GLY A 61 8.42 -0.46 14.75
CA GLY A 61 8.05 -0.48 16.17
C GLY A 61 6.64 0.01 16.49
N ARG A 62 5.77 0.20 15.48
CA ARG A 62 4.38 0.67 15.67
C ARG A 62 3.38 -0.32 15.07
N SER A 63 2.25 -0.52 15.76
CA SER A 63 1.09 -1.20 15.17
C SER A 63 0.45 -0.30 14.12
N ILE A 64 0.18 -0.87 12.95
CA ILE A 64 -0.31 -0.13 11.78
C ILE A 64 -1.50 -0.85 11.16
N ILE A 65 -2.43 -0.08 10.61
CA ILE A 65 -3.62 -0.59 9.92
C ILE A 65 -3.47 -0.22 8.44
N ILE A 66 -3.53 -1.23 7.58
CA ILE A 66 -3.45 -1.05 6.13
C ILE A 66 -4.88 -1.05 5.57
N TYR A 67 -5.19 -0.02 4.80
CA TYR A 67 -6.44 0.08 4.04
C TYR A 67 -6.09 0.02 2.55
N THR A 68 -6.64 -0.95 1.83
CA THR A 68 -6.43 -1.16 0.38
C THR A 68 -7.79 -1.29 -0.31
N ASP A 69 -7.90 -0.76 -1.53
CA ASP A 69 -9.19 -0.63 -2.25
C ASP A 69 -9.71 -1.98 -2.79
N HIS A 70 -8.81 -2.93 -3.05
CA HIS A 70 -9.16 -4.30 -3.33
C HIS A 70 -8.56 -5.18 -2.22
N CYS A 71 -9.38 -6.08 -1.66
CA CYS A 71 -8.97 -7.00 -0.59
C CYS A 71 -8.86 -8.47 -1.05
N PRO A 72 -8.15 -8.79 -2.16
CA PRO A 72 -7.87 -10.18 -2.52
C PRO A 72 -6.67 -10.75 -1.75
N LEU A 73 -5.88 -9.94 -1.01
CA LEU A 73 -4.84 -10.44 -0.10
C LEU A 73 -5.43 -11.34 1.01
N CYS A 74 -6.69 -11.12 1.39
CA CYS A 74 -7.42 -12.01 2.29
C CYS A 74 -7.59 -13.43 1.71
N LYS A 75 -7.70 -13.58 0.38
CA LYS A 75 -7.81 -14.91 -0.24
C LYS A 75 -6.49 -15.66 -0.27
N MET A 76 -5.37 -14.97 -0.45
CA MET A 76 -4.04 -15.61 -0.48
C MET A 76 -3.60 -16.09 0.91
N MET A 77 -4.00 -15.40 1.99
CA MET A 77 -3.76 -15.85 3.36
C MET A 77 -4.65 -17.02 3.83
N GLN A 78 -5.67 -17.40 3.04
CA GLN A 78 -6.61 -18.49 3.39
C GLN A 78 -6.31 -19.82 2.68
N SER A 79 -5.34 -19.88 1.77
CA SER A 79 -4.95 -21.14 1.13
C SER A 79 -3.90 -21.86 1.99
N SER A 80 -4.38 -22.63 2.97
CA SER A 80 -3.62 -23.68 3.67
C SER A 80 -4.17 -25.05 3.31
#